data_AF-Q63ZJ4-F1
#
_entry.id   AF-Q63ZJ4-F1
#
_cell.length_a   1.000
_cell.length_b   1.000
_cell.length_c   1.000
_cell.angle_alpha   90.00
_cell.angle_beta   90.00
_cell.angle_gamma   90.00
#
_symmetry.space_group_name_H-M   'P 1'
#
loop_
_entity.id
_entity.type
_entity.pdbx_description
1 polymer ?
#
loop_
_entity_poly.entity_id
_entity_poly.type
_entity_poly.pdbx_seq_one_letter_code
_entity_poly.pdbx_strand_id
1 'polypeptide(L)'
;MKICALLLFSFLGLGLTVPIERATPKKEAEPPPPEQQDTGLYYDRYLREVIDVLETDGHFREKLQAANADDIKSGKLSKELDFVSHNVRTKLDELKRQEVSRLRMLIKAKMDATMEENVQIDHMSLLKQFEHLDPQNQHTFEARDLELLIQAATKDLENYDAARHEEFKRYEMMKEHERREYLKSLDEEKRKMEEAHFEEMKNKHKEHPKVNVPGSMDQLKEVWEETDGLDPNEFNPKTFFKLHDTNGDGVLDEQELEALFTKELEKVYDPKNEEDDMVEMEEERLRMREHVMKNVDANHDRMVTLDEFLKSTEKKELNEADGWETVDETQIYTDEELRRFEQELAAQESALNQRAEELRKEHEQLQQQQIELDAQKKEYKQAVLQMEQKKAQQIGADAAAGPNGELKFQPEAPHSESENAKPVEEQVKPAEQQQNSNVQPGAPGEAGQKEHEAHHSQGQDHPGQS
;
A
#
# COMPACT_ATOMS: atom_id res chain seq x y z
N MET A 1 -36.98 -9.08 77.31
CA MET A 1 -36.06 -8.21 78.08
C MET A 1 -35.82 -6.98 77.21
N LYS A 2 -36.22 -5.77 77.63
CA LYS A 2 -35.37 -4.76 78.30
C LYS A 2 -34.07 -4.53 77.52
N ILE A 3 -34.04 -3.56 76.60
CA ILE A 3 -33.67 -2.13 76.79
C ILE A 3 -32.17 -1.93 77.02
N CYS A 4 -31.51 -1.32 76.04
CA CYS A 4 -30.52 -0.22 76.16
C CYS A 4 -30.63 0.56 74.82
N ALA A 5 -31.00 1.85 74.75
CA ALA A 5 -30.39 3.04 75.35
C ALA A 5 -28.94 3.24 74.84
N LEU A 6 -28.47 4.40 74.39
CA LEU A 6 -29.00 5.73 74.04
C LEU A 6 -27.71 6.57 73.80
N LEU A 7 -27.62 7.39 72.75
CA LEU A 7 -26.71 8.56 72.57
C LEU A 7 -26.80 8.94 71.07
N LEU A 8 -27.70 9.81 70.61
CA LEU A 8 -27.65 11.28 70.71
C LEU A 8 -26.26 11.88 70.41
N PHE A 9 -26.08 12.38 69.19
CA PHE A 9 -26.04 13.84 68.96
C PHE A 9 -26.44 14.20 67.52
N SER A 10 -27.06 15.37 67.35
CA SER A 10 -27.63 15.87 66.10
C SER A 10 -26.61 16.67 65.29
N PHE A 11 -26.67 16.61 63.95
CA PHE A 11 -26.58 17.83 63.13
C PHE A 11 -27.35 17.69 61.80
N LEU A 12 -28.25 18.65 61.52
CA LEU A 12 -28.82 18.85 60.20
C LEU A 12 -27.73 19.41 59.27
N GLY A 13 -27.47 18.73 58.15
CA GLY A 13 -26.67 19.24 57.04
C GLY A 13 -27.53 19.32 55.78
N LEU A 14 -27.89 20.53 55.35
CA LEU A 14 -28.50 20.77 54.04
C LEU A 14 -27.45 20.61 52.93
N GLY A 15 -27.37 19.41 52.36
CA GLY A 15 -26.63 19.16 51.12
C GLY A 15 -27.50 19.44 49.91
N LEU A 16 -27.22 20.51 49.18
CA LEU A 16 -27.79 20.73 47.84
C LEU A 16 -27.31 19.60 46.92
N THR A 17 -28.23 18.75 46.46
CA THR A 17 -27.93 17.72 45.47
C THR A 17 -27.72 18.37 44.12
N VAL A 18 -26.47 18.68 43.78
CA VAL A 18 -26.06 18.90 42.39
C VAL A 18 -26.30 17.57 41.65
N PRO A 19 -27.03 17.55 40.53
CA PRO A 19 -27.09 16.34 39.72
C PRO A 19 -25.69 16.09 39.16
N ILE A 20 -25.05 15.01 39.61
CA ILE A 20 -23.84 14.51 38.96
C ILE A 20 -24.30 14.03 37.58
N GLU A 21 -24.01 14.81 36.55
CA GLU A 21 -24.04 14.33 35.19
C GLU A 21 -23.12 13.11 35.12
N ARG A 22 -23.72 11.93 34.88
CA ARG A 22 -22.93 10.78 34.46
C ARG A 22 -22.30 11.17 33.15
N ALA A 23 -20.98 11.39 33.17
CA ALA A 23 -20.19 11.44 31.95
C ALA A 23 -20.59 10.24 31.10
N THR A 24 -21.08 10.49 29.88
CA THR A 24 -21.25 9.45 28.87
C THR A 24 -19.92 8.72 28.77
N PRO A 25 -19.88 7.37 28.83
CA PRO A 25 -18.65 6.67 28.57
C PRO A 25 -18.16 7.13 27.20
N LYS A 26 -16.92 7.62 27.13
CA LYS A 26 -16.27 7.77 25.84
C LYS A 26 -16.39 6.41 25.17
N LYS A 27 -16.84 6.36 23.92
CA LYS A 27 -16.46 5.24 23.07
C LYS A 27 -14.94 5.22 23.11
N GLU A 28 -14.37 4.19 23.73
CA GLU A 28 -13.06 3.72 23.32
C GLU A 28 -13.15 3.55 21.80
N ALA A 29 -12.16 4.09 21.09
CA ALA A 29 -11.99 3.70 19.70
C ALA A 29 -11.86 2.18 19.71
N GLU A 30 -12.50 1.49 18.76
CA GLU A 30 -12.12 0.11 18.50
C GLU A 30 -10.59 0.10 18.28
N PRO A 31 -9.86 -0.88 18.84
CA PRO A 31 -8.45 -1.01 18.52
C PRO A 31 -8.33 -1.05 16.98
N PRO A 32 -7.25 -0.47 16.41
CA PRO A 32 -6.99 -0.67 14.99
C PRO A 32 -7.07 -2.17 14.68
N PRO A 33 -7.53 -2.57 13.49
CA PRO A 33 -7.38 -3.96 13.05
C PRO A 33 -5.93 -4.38 13.29
N PRO A 34 -5.67 -5.62 13.76
CA PRO A 34 -4.30 -6.07 14.00
C PRO A 34 -3.47 -5.76 12.77
N GLU A 35 -2.33 -5.10 12.95
CA GLU A 35 -1.41 -4.80 11.86
C GLU A 35 -1.07 -6.14 11.20
N GLN A 36 -1.45 -6.29 9.92
CA GLN A 36 -1.97 -7.57 9.43
C GLN A 36 -0.90 -8.66 9.16
N GLN A 37 0.30 -8.52 9.72
CA GLN A 37 1.56 -8.92 9.12
C GLN A 37 1.70 -8.29 7.72
N ASP A 38 2.90 -7.96 7.26
CA ASP A 38 3.13 -7.69 5.83
C ASP A 38 4.44 -8.34 5.44
N THR A 39 4.37 -9.33 4.53
CA THR A 39 5.58 -10.00 4.03
C THR A 39 6.38 -9.10 3.07
N GLY A 40 5.90 -7.90 2.76
CA GLY A 40 6.53 -6.95 1.84
C GLY A 40 6.38 -7.34 0.36
N LEU A 41 5.74 -8.47 0.07
CA LEU A 41 5.51 -8.97 -1.29
C LEU A 41 4.35 -8.22 -1.95
N TYR A 42 4.54 -7.74 -3.19
CA TYR A 42 3.48 -7.08 -3.96
C TYR A 42 2.27 -7.97 -4.33
N TYR A 43 2.32 -9.25 -3.95
CA TYR A 43 1.26 -10.27 -4.06
C TYR A 43 0.96 -10.99 -2.72
N ASP A 44 1.47 -10.48 -1.60
CA ASP A 44 1.21 -10.97 -0.23
C ASP A 44 -0.27 -11.29 -0.01
N ARG A 45 -1.13 -10.32 -0.31
CA ARG A 45 -2.59 -10.46 -0.17
C ARG A 45 -3.14 -11.66 -0.95
N TYR A 46 -2.65 -11.91 -2.17
CA TYR A 46 -3.09 -13.06 -2.97
C TYR A 46 -2.57 -14.38 -2.40
N LEU A 47 -1.32 -14.41 -1.92
CA LEU A 47 -0.74 -15.55 -1.22
C LEU A 47 -1.59 -15.93 0.00
N ARG A 48 -1.98 -14.94 0.82
CA ARG A 48 -2.82 -15.14 2.00
C ARG A 48 -4.24 -15.57 1.68
N GLU A 49 -4.93 -14.87 0.77
CA GLU A 49 -6.29 -15.24 0.36
C GLU A 49 -6.33 -16.69 -0.20
N VAL A 50 -5.26 -17.15 -0.87
CA VAL A 50 -5.09 -18.54 -1.30
C VAL A 50 -4.89 -19.49 -0.11
N ILE A 51 -4.01 -19.17 0.84
CA ILE A 51 -3.75 -19.98 2.04
C ILE A 51 -5.01 -20.10 2.90
N ASP A 52 -5.67 -18.99 3.24
CA ASP A 52 -6.93 -18.95 4.02
C ASP A 52 -7.99 -19.88 3.41
N VAL A 53 -8.14 -19.81 2.08
CA VAL A 53 -9.10 -20.65 1.35
C VAL A 53 -8.71 -22.13 1.40
N LEU A 54 -7.42 -22.45 1.30
CA LEU A 54 -6.91 -23.82 1.43
C LEU A 54 -7.07 -24.37 2.85
N GLU A 55 -6.86 -23.58 3.89
CA GLU A 55 -7.02 -23.98 5.29
C GLU A 55 -8.47 -24.29 5.69
N THR A 56 -9.46 -23.79 4.93
CA THR A 56 -10.85 -24.20 5.12
C THR A 56 -11.11 -25.68 4.78
N ASP A 57 -10.21 -26.33 4.02
CA ASP A 57 -10.26 -27.76 3.75
C ASP A 57 -9.48 -28.55 4.82
N GLY A 58 -10.19 -29.35 5.61
CA GLY A 58 -9.59 -30.09 6.72
C GLY A 58 -8.49 -31.08 6.31
N HIS A 59 -8.61 -31.72 5.13
CA HIS A 59 -7.58 -32.63 4.64
C HIS A 59 -6.32 -31.86 4.22
N PHE A 60 -6.50 -30.75 3.49
CA PHE A 60 -5.37 -29.92 3.09
C PHE A 60 -4.65 -29.29 4.29
N ARG A 61 -5.40 -28.80 5.28
CA ARG A 61 -4.81 -28.22 6.51
C ARG A 61 -4.00 -29.24 7.31
N GLU A 62 -4.46 -30.48 7.47
CA GLU A 62 -3.67 -31.54 8.10
C GLU A 62 -2.37 -31.84 7.33
N LYS A 63 -2.40 -31.74 5.99
CA LYS A 63 -1.20 -31.90 5.14
C LYS A 63 -0.25 -30.71 5.23
N LEU A 64 -0.78 -29.49 5.32
CA LEU A 64 0.01 -28.26 5.51
C LEU A 64 0.74 -28.29 6.86
N GLN A 65 0.03 -28.60 7.95
CA GLN A 65 0.60 -28.68 9.30
C GLN A 65 1.61 -29.83 9.50
N ALA A 66 1.52 -30.89 8.69
CA ALA A 66 2.43 -32.03 8.75
C ALA A 66 3.60 -31.98 7.75
N ALA A 67 3.63 -30.97 6.87
CA ALA A 67 4.68 -30.80 5.87
C ALA A 67 5.86 -29.99 6.44
N ASN A 68 7.08 -30.43 6.14
CA ASN A 68 8.27 -29.65 6.45
C ASN A 68 8.49 -28.57 5.37
N ALA A 69 9.28 -27.53 5.66
CA ALA A 69 9.63 -26.48 4.68
C ALA A 69 10.11 -27.06 3.33
N ASP A 70 10.94 -28.10 3.34
CA ASP A 70 11.40 -28.79 2.12
C ASP A 70 10.27 -29.48 1.33
N ASP A 71 9.25 -30.02 2.00
CA ASP A 71 8.10 -30.66 1.36
C ASP A 71 7.15 -29.64 0.71
N ILE A 72 7.07 -28.44 1.30
CA ILE A 72 6.37 -27.28 0.78
C ILE A 72 7.11 -26.73 -0.45
N LYS A 73 8.41 -26.41 -0.32
CA LYS A 73 9.27 -25.89 -1.41
C LYS A 73 9.38 -26.84 -2.61
N SER A 74 9.38 -28.16 -2.37
CA SER A 74 9.52 -29.18 -3.43
C SER A 74 8.22 -29.53 -4.20
N GLY A 75 7.14 -28.77 -4.03
CA GLY A 75 5.90 -28.94 -4.79
C GLY A 75 5.16 -30.26 -4.51
N LYS A 76 5.44 -30.93 -3.38
CA LYS A 76 4.68 -32.12 -2.96
C LYS A 76 3.28 -31.73 -2.49
N LEU A 77 3.19 -30.69 -1.67
CA LEU A 77 1.93 -30.13 -1.16
C LEU A 77 0.98 -29.74 -2.31
N SER A 78 1.52 -29.16 -3.39
CA SER A 78 0.75 -28.74 -4.56
C SER A 78 -0.06 -29.86 -5.22
N LYS A 79 0.35 -31.12 -5.09
CA LYS A 79 -0.37 -32.29 -5.64
C LYS A 79 -1.57 -32.71 -4.78
N GLU A 80 -1.59 -32.34 -3.50
CA GLU A 80 -2.73 -32.60 -2.62
C GLU A 80 -3.95 -31.71 -2.99
N LEU A 81 -3.73 -30.64 -3.76
CA LEU A 81 -4.77 -29.77 -4.33
C LEU A 81 -5.79 -30.53 -5.20
N ASP A 82 -5.43 -31.68 -5.78
CA ASP A 82 -6.33 -32.53 -6.57
C ASP A 82 -7.37 -33.28 -5.71
N PHE A 83 -7.17 -33.35 -4.39
CA PHE A 83 -8.11 -33.97 -3.44
C PHE A 83 -8.97 -32.95 -2.67
N VAL A 84 -8.69 -31.65 -2.85
CA VAL A 84 -9.39 -30.53 -2.20
C VAL A 84 -10.84 -30.40 -2.70
N SER A 85 -11.76 -30.02 -1.81
CA SER A 85 -13.19 -29.91 -2.13
C SER A 85 -13.50 -28.90 -3.25
N HIS A 86 -14.55 -29.19 -4.03
CA HIS A 86 -14.93 -28.38 -5.21
C HIS A 86 -15.27 -26.91 -4.88
N ASN A 87 -15.81 -26.65 -3.68
CA ASN A 87 -16.10 -25.29 -3.20
C ASN A 87 -14.81 -24.47 -3.00
N VAL A 88 -13.75 -25.10 -2.48
CA VAL A 88 -12.44 -24.48 -2.28
C VAL A 88 -11.77 -24.25 -3.63
N ARG A 89 -11.77 -25.24 -4.53
CA ARG A 89 -11.31 -25.06 -5.94
C ARG A 89 -11.99 -23.89 -6.64
N THR A 90 -13.31 -23.76 -6.52
CA THR A 90 -14.08 -22.67 -7.16
C THR A 90 -13.68 -21.29 -6.61
N LYS A 91 -13.36 -21.19 -5.31
CA LYS A 91 -12.81 -19.96 -4.70
C LYS A 91 -11.41 -19.66 -5.20
N LEU A 92 -10.52 -20.65 -5.26
CA LEU A 92 -9.14 -20.48 -5.76
C LEU A 92 -9.12 -20.04 -7.23
N ASP A 93 -9.98 -20.63 -8.07
CA ASP A 93 -10.16 -20.22 -9.45
C ASP A 93 -10.59 -18.74 -9.56
N GLU A 94 -11.41 -18.26 -8.61
CA GLU A 94 -11.87 -16.87 -8.56
C GLU A 94 -10.78 -15.91 -8.08
N LEU A 95 -10.03 -16.26 -7.02
CA LEU A 95 -8.87 -15.50 -6.56
C LEU A 95 -7.83 -15.33 -7.68
N LYS A 96 -7.53 -16.41 -8.41
CA LYS A 96 -6.62 -16.34 -9.56
C LYS A 96 -7.12 -15.40 -10.65
N ARG A 97 -8.42 -15.40 -10.97
CA ARG A 97 -9.02 -14.46 -11.94
C ARG A 97 -8.93 -13.01 -11.47
N GLN A 98 -9.09 -12.76 -10.17
CA GLN A 98 -8.97 -11.43 -9.57
C GLN A 98 -7.52 -10.93 -9.63
N GLU A 99 -6.55 -11.77 -9.25
CA GLU A 99 -5.13 -11.42 -9.32
C GLU A 99 -4.67 -11.19 -10.77
N VAL A 100 -5.02 -12.07 -11.72
CA VAL A 100 -4.71 -11.86 -13.15
C VAL A 100 -5.33 -10.55 -13.67
N SER A 101 -6.51 -10.17 -13.17
CA SER A 101 -7.15 -8.90 -13.51
C SER A 101 -6.42 -7.69 -12.92
N ARG A 102 -5.93 -7.79 -11.66
CA ARG A 102 -5.07 -6.77 -11.02
C ARG A 102 -3.77 -6.58 -11.80
N LEU A 103 -3.08 -7.67 -12.11
CA LEU A 103 -1.81 -7.65 -12.86
C LEU A 103 -2.01 -7.06 -14.27
N ARG A 104 -3.12 -7.37 -14.95
CA ARG A 104 -3.50 -6.74 -16.22
C ARG A 104 -3.74 -5.24 -16.09
N MET A 105 -4.35 -4.79 -15.00
CA MET A 105 -4.55 -3.36 -14.71
C MET A 105 -3.23 -2.64 -14.44
N LEU A 106 -2.31 -3.25 -13.68
CA LEU A 106 -0.96 -2.72 -13.43
C LEU A 106 -0.14 -2.63 -14.72
N ILE A 107 -0.17 -3.66 -15.56
CA ILE A 107 0.43 -3.64 -16.91
C ILE A 107 -0.16 -2.48 -17.72
N LYS A 108 -1.49 -2.33 -17.74
CA LYS A 108 -2.16 -1.26 -18.49
C LYS A 108 -1.73 0.12 -17.98
N ALA A 109 -1.75 0.36 -16.68
CA ALA A 109 -1.34 1.64 -16.08
C ALA A 109 0.14 1.96 -16.36
N LYS A 110 1.03 0.97 -16.29
CA LYS A 110 2.45 1.13 -16.66
C LYS A 110 2.62 1.48 -18.13
N MET A 111 1.81 0.90 -19.02
CA MET A 111 1.85 1.21 -20.46
C MET A 111 1.24 2.58 -20.77
N ASP A 112 0.07 2.90 -20.20
CA ASP A 112 -0.58 4.22 -20.31
C ASP A 112 0.35 5.36 -19.81
N ALA A 113 1.24 5.07 -18.86
CA ALA A 113 2.26 5.99 -18.34
C ALA A 113 3.57 6.04 -19.15
N THR A 114 3.80 5.12 -20.09
CA THR A 114 5.09 5.00 -20.81
C THR A 114 5.01 5.01 -22.34
N MET A 115 3.83 4.83 -22.93
CA MET A 115 3.61 4.78 -24.38
C MET A 115 2.28 5.44 -24.78
N GLU A 116 2.26 6.12 -25.94
CA GLU A 116 1.03 6.60 -26.58
C GLU A 116 0.27 5.48 -27.31
N GLU A 117 -0.95 5.80 -27.78
CA GLU A 117 -2.01 4.85 -28.09
C GLU A 117 -1.73 3.82 -29.21
N ASN A 118 -2.45 2.68 -29.14
CA ASN A 118 -2.67 1.71 -30.22
C ASN A 118 -1.55 0.71 -30.61
N VAL A 119 -0.69 0.29 -29.68
CA VAL A 119 0.01 -1.00 -29.82
C VAL A 119 -0.90 -2.15 -29.37
N GLN A 120 -1.03 -3.23 -30.15
CA GLN A 120 -1.71 -4.44 -29.69
C GLN A 120 -0.88 -5.10 -28.58
N ILE A 121 -1.31 -4.93 -27.34
CA ILE A 121 -0.59 -5.43 -26.15
C ILE A 121 -0.75 -6.95 -26.04
N ASP A 122 0.35 -7.69 -26.21
CA ASP A 122 0.39 -9.10 -25.83
C ASP A 122 0.48 -9.24 -24.31
N HIS A 123 -0.67 -9.11 -23.64
CA HIS A 123 -0.80 -9.32 -22.21
C HIS A 123 -0.31 -10.71 -21.78
N MET A 124 -0.33 -11.73 -22.65
CA MET A 124 0.19 -13.06 -22.34
C MET A 124 1.71 -13.03 -22.11
N SER A 125 2.45 -12.29 -22.93
CA SER A 125 3.91 -12.18 -22.77
C SER A 125 4.34 -11.23 -21.66
N LEU A 126 3.50 -10.24 -21.31
CA LEU A 126 3.75 -9.38 -20.16
C LEU A 126 3.43 -10.08 -18.82
N LEU A 127 2.41 -10.93 -18.77
CA LEU A 127 2.12 -11.74 -17.57
C LEU A 127 3.25 -12.74 -17.22
N LYS A 128 4.11 -13.12 -18.18
CA LYS A 128 5.32 -13.93 -17.91
C LYS A 128 6.37 -13.24 -17.04
N GLN A 129 6.23 -11.93 -16.78
CA GLN A 129 7.10 -11.19 -15.86
C GLN A 129 6.77 -11.47 -14.39
N PHE A 130 5.59 -12.03 -14.11
CA PHE A 130 5.16 -12.41 -12.77
C PHE A 130 5.43 -13.91 -12.58
N GLU A 131 6.33 -14.24 -11.65
CA GLU A 131 6.78 -15.63 -11.45
C GLU A 131 5.79 -16.48 -10.63
N HIS A 132 4.85 -15.85 -9.91
CA HIS A 132 3.93 -16.49 -8.95
C HIS A 132 2.64 -17.11 -9.55
N LEU A 133 2.51 -17.18 -10.87
CA LEU A 133 1.33 -17.67 -11.59
C LEU A 133 1.71 -18.40 -12.88
N ASP A 134 0.94 -19.39 -13.33
CA ASP A 134 1.15 -19.97 -14.67
C ASP A 134 0.54 -19.07 -15.76
N PRO A 135 1.32 -18.47 -16.68
CA PRO A 135 0.76 -17.63 -17.73
C PRO A 135 -0.10 -18.42 -18.73
N GLN A 136 0.14 -19.73 -18.90
CA GLN A 136 -0.58 -20.57 -19.87
C GLN A 136 -2.05 -20.81 -19.49
N ASN A 137 -2.37 -20.73 -18.19
CA ASN A 137 -3.72 -20.90 -17.67
C ASN A 137 -4.09 -19.68 -16.83
N GLN A 138 -5.13 -18.93 -17.20
CA GLN A 138 -5.48 -17.68 -16.55
C GLN A 138 -6.78 -17.74 -15.74
N HIS A 139 -7.44 -18.90 -15.70
CA HIS A 139 -8.85 -19.00 -15.31
C HIS A 139 -9.17 -20.10 -14.29
N THR A 140 -8.33 -21.13 -14.20
CA THR A 140 -8.39 -22.15 -13.14
C THR A 140 -7.08 -22.20 -12.37
N PHE A 141 -7.16 -22.42 -11.06
CA PHE A 141 -6.02 -22.54 -10.15
C PHE A 141 -5.65 -24.02 -10.02
N GLU A 142 -4.47 -24.36 -10.53
CA GLU A 142 -3.96 -25.73 -10.59
C GLU A 142 -2.78 -25.93 -9.65
N ALA A 143 -2.35 -27.20 -9.49
CA ALA A 143 -1.20 -27.55 -8.65
C ALA A 143 0.05 -26.72 -9.02
N ARG A 144 0.22 -26.43 -10.31
CA ARG A 144 1.33 -25.61 -10.81
C ARG A 144 1.27 -24.15 -10.37
N ASP A 145 0.08 -23.57 -10.19
CA ASP A 145 -0.03 -22.21 -9.65
C ASP A 145 0.36 -22.17 -8.18
N LEU A 146 -0.07 -23.16 -7.40
CA LEU A 146 0.33 -23.26 -5.99
C LEU A 146 1.83 -23.53 -5.85
N GLU A 147 2.42 -24.36 -6.72
CA GLU A 147 3.86 -24.57 -6.79
C GLU A 147 4.63 -23.28 -7.14
N LEU A 148 4.21 -22.55 -8.18
CA LEU A 148 4.83 -21.29 -8.59
C LEU A 148 4.66 -20.19 -7.53
N LEU A 149 3.49 -20.09 -6.91
CA LEU A 149 3.20 -19.13 -5.85
C LEU A 149 4.08 -19.38 -4.61
N ILE A 150 4.22 -20.65 -4.19
CA ILE A 150 5.11 -21.04 -3.08
C ILE A 150 6.58 -20.81 -3.44
N GLN A 151 7.02 -21.16 -4.66
CA GLN A 151 8.41 -20.98 -5.09
C GLN A 151 8.78 -19.50 -5.23
N ALA A 152 7.89 -18.68 -5.81
CA ALA A 152 8.06 -17.24 -5.89
C ALA A 152 8.07 -16.63 -4.48
N ALA A 153 7.10 -16.93 -3.63
CA ALA A 153 7.07 -16.41 -2.26
C ALA A 153 8.32 -16.79 -1.47
N THR A 154 8.76 -18.06 -1.56
CA THR A 154 10.00 -18.53 -0.92
C THR A 154 11.21 -17.74 -1.41
N LYS A 155 11.40 -17.65 -2.74
CA LYS A 155 12.54 -16.97 -3.35
C LYS A 155 12.52 -15.48 -3.05
N ASP A 156 11.38 -14.83 -3.19
CA ASP A 156 11.26 -13.39 -3.00
C ASP A 156 11.43 -13.03 -1.52
N LEU A 157 10.96 -13.86 -0.58
CA LEU A 157 11.24 -13.70 0.86
C LEU A 157 12.71 -13.95 1.21
N GLU A 158 13.34 -14.99 0.67
CA GLU A 158 14.77 -15.26 0.85
C GLU A 158 15.68 -14.15 0.28
N ASN A 159 15.17 -13.34 -0.66
CA ASN A 159 15.88 -12.20 -1.25
C ASN A 159 15.32 -10.83 -0.82
N TYR A 160 14.27 -10.78 0.00
CA TYR A 160 13.58 -9.52 0.36
C TYR A 160 14.53 -8.60 1.12
N ASP A 161 15.18 -9.15 2.14
CA ASP A 161 16.17 -8.47 2.96
C ASP A 161 17.34 -7.98 2.10
N ALA A 162 17.89 -8.84 1.24
CA ALA A 162 18.96 -8.47 0.31
C ALA A 162 18.57 -7.34 -0.66
N ALA A 163 17.31 -7.32 -1.12
CA ALA A 163 16.78 -6.24 -1.95
C ALA A 163 16.60 -4.93 -1.17
N ARG A 164 16.22 -5.00 0.11
CA ARG A 164 16.18 -3.84 1.03
C ARG A 164 17.57 -3.26 1.26
N HIS A 165 18.59 -4.08 1.57
CA HIS A 165 20.00 -3.64 1.65
C HIS A 165 20.48 -2.96 0.35
N GLU A 166 20.09 -3.48 -0.82
CA GLU A 166 20.41 -2.85 -2.10
C GLU A 166 19.69 -1.50 -2.31
N GLU A 167 18.44 -1.38 -1.87
CA GLU A 167 17.67 -0.14 -1.94
C GLU A 167 18.22 0.92 -0.98
N PHE A 168 18.49 0.55 0.28
CA PHE A 168 19.13 1.42 1.26
C PHE A 168 20.53 1.87 0.80
N LYS A 169 21.34 0.96 0.25
CA LYS A 169 22.62 1.31 -0.36
C LYS A 169 22.50 2.33 -1.51
N ARG A 170 21.42 2.27 -2.31
CA ARG A 170 21.15 3.27 -3.36
C ARG A 170 20.66 4.59 -2.77
N TYR A 171 19.85 4.56 -1.71
CA TYR A 171 19.41 5.73 -0.96
C TYR A 171 20.61 6.52 -0.43
N GLU A 172 21.52 5.83 0.27
CA GLU A 172 22.74 6.42 0.83
C GLU A 172 23.70 6.97 -0.25
N MET A 173 23.85 6.28 -1.39
CA MET A 173 24.59 6.81 -2.53
C MET A 173 23.91 8.04 -3.17
N MET A 174 22.57 8.11 -3.18
CA MET A 174 21.81 9.24 -3.71
C MET A 174 21.95 10.47 -2.79
N LYS A 175 21.82 10.27 -1.47
CA LYS A 175 21.99 11.31 -0.44
C LYS A 175 23.38 11.96 -0.49
N GLU A 176 24.45 11.17 -0.60
CA GLU A 176 25.81 11.70 -0.78
C GLU A 176 26.01 12.34 -2.18
N HIS A 177 25.38 11.84 -3.24
CA HIS A 177 25.42 12.48 -4.56
C HIS A 177 24.76 13.87 -4.54
N GLU A 178 23.54 13.98 -4.01
CA GLU A 178 22.81 15.24 -3.88
C GLU A 178 23.60 16.25 -3.04
N ARG A 179 24.20 15.80 -1.93
CA ARG A 179 25.13 16.60 -1.12
C ARG A 179 26.31 17.10 -1.95
N ARG A 180 26.94 16.25 -2.77
CA ARG A 180 28.07 16.65 -3.64
C ARG A 180 27.66 17.67 -4.69
N GLU A 181 26.50 17.52 -5.32
CA GLU A 181 25.98 18.51 -6.28
C GLU A 181 25.61 19.83 -5.59
N TYR A 182 25.00 19.78 -4.40
CA TYR A 182 24.73 20.96 -3.59
C TYR A 182 26.02 21.71 -3.25
N LEU A 183 27.04 21.03 -2.71
CA LEU A 183 28.36 21.60 -2.40
C LEU A 183 29.10 22.15 -3.63
N LYS A 184 28.89 21.58 -4.83
CA LYS A 184 29.42 22.13 -6.10
C LYS A 184 28.71 23.42 -6.53
N SER A 185 27.45 23.63 -6.14
CA SER A 185 26.66 24.82 -6.47
C SER A 185 26.98 26.05 -5.60
N LEU A 186 27.64 25.85 -4.46
CA LEU A 186 27.91 26.87 -3.44
C LEU A 186 29.24 27.60 -3.63
N ASP A 187 29.30 28.85 -3.14
CA ASP A 187 30.54 29.63 -3.03
C ASP A 187 31.49 28.99 -1.99
N GLU A 188 32.80 29.17 -2.18
CA GLU A 188 33.87 28.60 -1.32
C GLU A 188 33.70 28.87 0.20
N GLU A 189 33.20 30.05 0.58
CA GLU A 189 32.92 30.38 1.99
C GLU A 189 31.71 29.61 2.54
N LYS A 190 30.64 29.48 1.74
CA LYS A 190 29.42 28.76 2.13
C LYS A 190 29.67 27.25 2.16
N ARG A 191 30.40 26.71 1.19
CA ARG A 191 30.76 25.29 1.11
C ARG A 191 31.44 24.83 2.41
N LYS A 192 32.36 25.65 2.95
CA LYS A 192 33.02 25.38 4.23
C LYS A 192 32.10 25.47 5.45
N MET A 193 31.11 26.37 5.44
CA MET A 193 30.10 26.44 6.51
C MET A 193 29.22 25.20 6.48
N GLU A 194 28.82 24.73 5.30
CA GLU A 194 28.00 23.54 5.10
C GLU A 194 28.77 22.25 5.43
N GLU A 195 30.03 22.13 5.00
CA GLU A 195 30.94 21.04 5.38
C GLU A 195 31.07 20.94 6.91
N ALA A 196 31.26 22.07 7.60
CA ALA A 196 31.34 22.11 9.07
C ALA A 196 29.99 21.85 9.76
N HIS A 197 28.88 22.30 9.19
CA HIS A 197 27.53 22.01 9.70
C HIS A 197 27.23 20.51 9.62
N PHE A 198 27.55 19.87 8.48
CA PHE A 198 27.41 18.43 8.34
C PHE A 198 28.29 17.65 9.34
N GLU A 199 29.54 18.07 9.55
CA GLU A 199 30.39 17.46 10.59
C GLU A 199 29.78 17.65 12.00
N GLU A 200 29.18 18.81 12.29
CA GLU A 200 28.45 19.02 13.56
C GLU A 200 27.26 18.07 13.70
N MET A 201 26.42 17.93 12.67
CA MET A 201 25.25 17.04 12.69
C MET A 201 25.65 15.56 12.80
N LYS A 202 26.68 15.11 12.06
CA LYS A 202 27.22 13.74 12.22
C LYS A 202 27.78 13.49 13.62
N ASN A 203 28.40 14.49 14.25
CA ASN A 203 28.89 14.35 15.62
C ASN A 203 27.74 14.32 16.65
N LYS A 204 26.65 15.07 16.44
CA LYS A 204 25.45 15.00 17.29
C LYS A 204 24.77 13.63 17.23
N HIS A 205 24.57 13.10 16.02
CA HIS A 205 23.97 11.78 15.85
C HIS A 205 24.77 10.70 16.59
N LYS A 206 26.11 10.78 16.55
CA LYS A 206 27.02 9.90 17.30
C LYS A 206 26.99 10.05 18.82
N GLU A 207 26.41 11.11 19.38
CA GLU A 207 26.31 11.33 20.82
C GLU A 207 25.03 10.69 21.40
N HIS A 208 24.86 9.38 21.19
CA HIS A 208 23.73 8.60 21.71
C HIS A 208 24.10 7.72 22.94
N PRO A 209 23.12 7.30 23.78
CA PRO A 209 23.32 6.25 24.77
C PRO A 209 23.77 4.93 24.13
N LYS A 210 24.48 4.08 24.87
CA LYS A 210 24.92 2.77 24.35
C LYS A 210 23.70 1.93 23.93
N VAL A 211 23.73 1.46 22.69
CA VAL A 211 22.79 0.47 22.14
C VAL A 211 23.25 -0.93 22.53
N ASN A 212 22.34 -1.74 23.06
CA ASN A 212 22.63 -3.13 23.42
C ASN A 212 22.59 -4.03 22.17
N VAL A 213 23.32 -5.15 22.21
CA VAL A 213 23.27 -6.12 21.10
C VAL A 213 21.86 -6.74 21.04
N PRO A 214 21.22 -6.83 19.87
CA PRO A 214 19.90 -7.46 19.69
C PRO A 214 19.87 -8.89 20.20
N GLY A 215 18.88 -9.22 21.04
CA GLY A 215 18.76 -10.53 21.69
C GLY A 215 19.72 -10.77 22.87
N SER A 216 20.50 -9.76 23.29
CA SER A 216 21.32 -9.83 24.50
C SER A 216 20.48 -9.82 25.78
N MET A 217 21.00 -10.38 26.87
CA MET A 217 20.29 -10.35 28.17
C MET A 217 20.12 -8.95 28.76
N ASP A 218 20.85 -7.95 28.28
CA ASP A 218 20.71 -6.58 28.76
C ASP A 218 19.61 -5.86 27.98
N GLN A 219 19.54 -6.02 26.65
CA GLN A 219 18.42 -5.57 25.82
C GLN A 219 17.07 -6.14 26.29
N LEU A 220 16.99 -7.46 26.52
CA LEU A 220 15.74 -8.11 26.93
C LEU A 220 15.27 -7.67 28.34
N LYS A 221 16.20 -7.34 29.25
CA LYS A 221 15.86 -6.79 30.57
C LYS A 221 15.42 -5.34 30.49
N GLU A 222 15.99 -4.56 29.58
CA GLU A 222 15.62 -3.16 29.39
C GLU A 222 14.19 -3.06 28.85
N VAL A 223 13.83 -3.89 27.85
CA VAL A 223 12.45 -4.01 27.37
C VAL A 223 11.50 -4.44 28.51
N TRP A 224 11.91 -5.39 29.35
CA TRP A 224 11.14 -5.83 30.52
C TRP A 224 10.95 -4.75 31.60
N GLU A 225 11.92 -3.84 31.78
CA GLU A 225 11.79 -2.72 32.72
C GLU A 225 10.98 -1.57 32.13
N GLU A 226 11.32 -1.13 30.91
CA GLU A 226 10.79 0.10 30.32
C GLU A 226 9.49 -0.08 29.54
N THR A 227 9.31 -1.21 28.84
CA THR A 227 8.11 -1.50 28.04
C THR A 227 7.07 -2.25 28.87
N ASP A 228 7.49 -3.32 29.55
CA ASP A 228 6.56 -4.14 30.36
C ASP A 228 6.28 -3.55 31.76
N GLY A 229 7.16 -2.69 32.27
CA GLY A 229 7.04 -2.10 33.62
C GLY A 229 7.28 -3.09 34.76
N LEU A 230 8.09 -4.12 34.54
CA LEU A 230 8.34 -5.23 35.47
C LEU A 230 9.72 -5.11 36.15
N ASP A 231 9.90 -5.73 37.32
CA ASP A 231 11.15 -5.64 38.08
C ASP A 231 12.30 -6.40 37.35
N PRO A 232 13.44 -5.76 37.04
CA PRO A 232 14.61 -6.41 36.42
C PRO A 232 15.14 -7.62 37.19
N ASN A 233 14.95 -7.65 38.51
CA ASN A 233 15.41 -8.75 39.37
C ASN A 233 14.51 -9.99 39.26
N GLU A 234 13.28 -9.83 38.74
CA GLU A 234 12.33 -10.92 38.50
C GLU A 234 12.32 -11.38 37.02
N PHE A 235 13.24 -10.87 36.19
CA PHE A 235 13.35 -11.20 34.78
C PHE A 235 13.36 -12.72 34.53
N ASN A 236 12.43 -13.16 33.69
CA ASN A 236 12.25 -14.56 33.36
C ASN A 236 12.07 -14.72 31.83
N PRO A 237 13.04 -15.30 31.11
CA PRO A 237 12.97 -15.46 29.65
C PRO A 237 11.68 -16.12 29.14
N LYS A 238 11.14 -17.10 29.88
CA LYS A 238 9.91 -17.79 29.50
C LYS A 238 8.64 -16.94 29.70
N THR A 239 8.66 -16.02 30.66
CA THR A 239 7.58 -15.04 30.84
C THR A 239 7.70 -13.91 29.83
N PHE A 240 8.93 -13.42 29.58
CA PHE A 240 9.23 -12.42 28.54
C PHE A 240 8.74 -12.87 27.17
N PHE A 241 9.09 -14.10 26.74
CA PHE A 241 8.65 -14.69 25.48
C PHE A 241 7.11 -14.65 25.36
N LYS A 242 6.40 -15.10 26.40
CA LYS A 242 4.93 -15.17 26.46
C LYS A 242 4.22 -13.81 26.54
N LEU A 243 4.96 -12.74 26.79
CA LEU A 243 4.43 -11.38 26.85
C LEU A 243 4.56 -10.68 25.49
N HIS A 244 5.54 -11.10 24.68
CA HIS A 244 5.83 -10.58 23.34
C HIS A 244 5.35 -11.50 22.20
N ASP A 245 4.95 -12.74 22.52
CA ASP A 245 4.02 -13.58 21.75
C ASP A 245 2.65 -12.91 21.81
N THR A 246 2.44 -11.91 20.95
CA THR A 246 1.28 -10.99 20.96
C THR A 246 0.04 -11.67 20.39
N ASN A 247 0.23 -12.59 19.45
CA ASN A 247 -0.84 -13.30 18.76
C ASN A 247 -1.27 -14.58 19.52
N GLY A 248 -0.41 -15.15 20.37
CA GLY A 248 -0.66 -16.33 21.20
C GLY A 248 -0.41 -17.69 20.52
N ASP A 249 0.31 -17.74 19.40
CA ASP A 249 0.59 -18.96 18.64
C ASP A 249 1.76 -19.80 19.19
N GLY A 250 2.61 -19.20 20.02
CA GLY A 250 3.73 -19.85 20.71
C GLY A 250 5.07 -19.81 19.97
N VAL A 251 5.18 -19.06 18.87
CA VAL A 251 6.46 -18.60 18.28
C VAL A 251 6.62 -17.09 18.48
N LEU A 252 7.75 -16.53 18.06
CA LEU A 252 7.92 -15.10 17.83
C LEU A 252 8.23 -14.90 16.35
N ASP A 253 7.41 -14.13 15.65
CA ASP A 253 7.64 -13.79 14.25
C ASP A 253 8.61 -12.61 14.09
N GLU A 254 8.89 -12.23 12.84
CA GLU A 254 9.76 -11.09 12.53
C GLU A 254 9.26 -9.77 13.11
N GLN A 255 7.96 -9.51 13.11
CA GLN A 255 7.38 -8.26 13.57
C GLN A 255 7.40 -8.17 15.10
N GLU A 256 7.15 -9.29 15.78
CA GLU A 256 7.24 -9.40 17.23
C GLU A 256 8.68 -9.23 17.72
N LEU A 257 9.67 -9.75 16.97
CA LEU A 257 11.09 -9.48 17.24
C LEU A 257 11.48 -8.03 16.94
N GLU A 258 11.04 -7.48 15.80
CA GLU A 258 11.29 -6.08 15.42
C GLU A 258 10.75 -5.09 16.46
N ALA A 259 9.59 -5.38 17.06
CA ALA A 259 9.00 -4.58 18.13
C ALA A 259 9.95 -4.45 19.34
N LEU A 260 10.71 -5.49 19.69
CA LEU A 260 11.68 -5.49 20.80
C LEU A 260 12.83 -4.50 20.59
N PHE A 261 13.15 -4.16 19.33
CA PHE A 261 14.24 -3.26 19.00
C PHE A 261 13.85 -1.78 19.09
N THR A 262 12.56 -1.47 19.14
CA THR A 262 12.06 -0.08 19.17
C THR A 262 12.71 0.76 20.26
N LYS A 263 12.87 0.21 21.48
CA LYS A 263 13.51 0.93 22.60
C LYS A 263 15.01 1.17 22.40
N GLU A 264 15.71 0.24 21.76
CA GLU A 264 17.12 0.39 21.42
C GLU A 264 17.33 1.44 20.32
N LEU A 265 16.45 1.46 19.32
CA LEU A 265 16.47 2.41 18.21
C LEU A 265 16.09 3.84 18.65
N GLU A 266 15.14 4.00 19.57
CA GLU A 266 14.75 5.28 20.17
C GLU A 266 15.89 5.98 20.94
N LYS A 267 17.00 5.28 21.25
CA LYS A 267 18.21 5.89 21.83
C LYS A 267 19.01 6.69 20.80
N VAL A 268 18.97 6.28 19.53
CA VAL A 268 19.80 6.79 18.43
C VAL A 268 19.01 7.71 17.51
N TYR A 269 17.73 7.42 17.28
CA TYR A 269 16.89 8.11 16.31
C TYR A 269 15.63 8.72 16.96
N ASP A 270 15.52 10.06 17.02
CA ASP A 270 14.27 10.77 17.31
C ASP A 270 13.73 11.44 16.03
N PRO A 271 12.50 11.12 15.55
CA PRO A 271 11.85 11.78 14.42
C PRO A 271 11.67 13.32 14.51
N LYS A 272 12.03 13.94 15.65
CA LYS A 272 12.03 15.40 15.87
C LYS A 272 13.38 16.07 15.60
N ASN A 273 14.45 15.29 15.51
CA ASN A 273 15.80 15.76 15.20
C ASN A 273 15.98 15.87 13.68
N GLU A 274 16.93 16.69 13.22
CA GLU A 274 17.25 16.85 11.79
C GLU A 274 18.46 15.99 11.38
N GLU A 275 19.29 15.64 12.37
CA GLU A 275 20.42 14.73 12.27
C GLU A 275 20.02 13.25 12.14
N ASP A 276 18.81 12.88 12.57
CA ASP A 276 18.37 11.49 12.70
C ASP A 276 17.53 11.05 11.49
N ASP A 277 18.05 10.12 10.70
CA ASP A 277 17.37 9.61 9.51
C ASP A 277 16.49 8.39 9.83
N MET A 278 15.18 8.55 9.61
CA MET A 278 14.21 7.48 9.84
C MET A 278 14.38 6.29 8.89
N VAL A 279 14.99 6.49 7.70
CA VAL A 279 15.31 5.40 6.76
C VAL A 279 16.50 4.58 7.27
N GLU A 280 17.51 5.25 7.88
CA GLU A 280 18.60 4.55 8.57
C GLU A 280 18.08 3.75 9.77
N MET A 281 17.12 4.29 10.53
CA MET A 281 16.46 3.56 11.64
C MET A 281 15.71 2.30 11.17
N GLU A 282 15.04 2.34 10.02
CA GLU A 282 14.37 1.16 9.44
C GLU A 282 15.37 0.10 8.96
N GLU A 283 16.48 0.50 8.31
CA GLU A 283 17.56 -0.41 7.95
C GLU A 283 18.22 -1.03 9.19
N GLU A 284 18.46 -0.22 10.23
CA GLU A 284 19.03 -0.68 11.48
C GLU A 284 18.16 -1.76 12.13
N ARG A 285 16.83 -1.55 12.14
CA ARG A 285 15.87 -2.55 12.59
C ARG A 285 15.99 -3.88 11.85
N LEU A 286 16.17 -3.85 10.52
CA LEU A 286 16.39 -5.04 9.70
C LEU A 286 17.73 -5.72 10.03
N ARG A 287 18.83 -4.96 10.18
CA ARG A 287 20.14 -5.51 10.61
C ARG A 287 20.05 -6.18 11.98
N MET A 288 19.34 -5.56 12.92
CA MET A 288 19.11 -6.11 14.27
C MET A 288 18.32 -7.43 14.20
N ARG A 289 17.26 -7.46 13.39
CA ARG A 289 16.44 -8.66 13.15
C ARG A 289 17.23 -9.79 12.51
N GLU A 290 17.99 -9.52 11.45
CA GLU A 290 18.86 -10.52 10.80
C GLU A 290 19.88 -11.11 11.77
N HIS A 291 20.48 -10.25 12.61
CA HIS A 291 21.42 -10.70 13.64
C HIS A 291 20.75 -11.67 14.62
N VAL A 292 19.53 -11.36 15.09
CA VAL A 292 18.78 -12.26 15.97
C VAL A 292 18.40 -13.55 15.24
N MET A 293 17.76 -13.48 14.08
CA MET A 293 17.35 -14.68 13.33
C MET A 293 18.54 -15.62 13.06
N LYS A 294 19.65 -15.09 12.52
CA LYS A 294 20.86 -15.87 12.23
C LYS A 294 21.48 -16.54 13.46
N ASN A 295 21.30 -15.99 14.66
CA ASN A 295 21.87 -16.48 15.90
C ASN A 295 20.88 -17.29 16.77
N VAL A 296 19.58 -17.18 16.55
CA VAL A 296 18.53 -17.76 17.39
C VAL A 296 17.72 -18.83 16.64
N ASP A 297 17.21 -18.50 15.45
CA ASP A 297 16.49 -19.42 14.57
C ASP A 297 17.49 -20.46 14.01
N ALA A 298 17.30 -21.72 14.41
CA ALA A 298 18.21 -22.82 14.10
C ALA A 298 17.71 -23.74 12.98
N ASN A 299 16.44 -23.63 12.57
CA ASN A 299 15.85 -24.40 11.48
C ASN A 299 15.66 -23.57 10.18
N HIS A 300 15.85 -22.25 10.28
CA HIS A 300 15.70 -21.24 9.24
C HIS A 300 14.28 -21.16 8.66
N ASP A 301 13.26 -21.26 9.54
CA ASP A 301 11.85 -21.07 9.18
C ASP A 301 11.32 -19.64 9.40
N ARG A 302 12.17 -18.71 9.88
CA ARG A 302 11.86 -17.30 10.19
C ARG A 302 10.87 -17.12 11.35
N MET A 303 10.74 -18.11 12.22
CA MET A 303 9.98 -18.04 13.46
C MET A 303 10.87 -18.53 14.62
N VAL A 304 10.89 -17.80 15.73
CA VAL A 304 11.68 -18.21 16.90
C VAL A 304 10.79 -18.97 17.87
N THR A 305 11.02 -20.28 18.01
CA THR A 305 10.31 -21.06 19.03
C THR A 305 10.79 -20.73 20.45
N LEU A 306 9.95 -20.96 21.46
CA LEU A 306 10.34 -20.83 22.87
C LEU A 306 11.62 -21.63 23.21
N ASP A 307 11.78 -22.81 22.63
CA ASP A 307 12.93 -23.67 22.87
C ASP A 307 14.22 -23.13 22.21
N GLU A 308 14.13 -22.31 21.17
CA GLU A 308 15.27 -21.62 20.55
C GLU A 308 15.62 -20.34 21.30
N PHE A 309 14.61 -19.54 21.65
CA PHE A 309 14.76 -18.36 22.50
C PHE A 309 15.43 -18.68 23.84
N LEU A 310 14.98 -19.74 24.53
CA LEU A 310 15.61 -20.14 25.79
C LEU A 310 17.08 -20.55 25.58
N LYS A 311 17.40 -21.26 24.50
CA LYS A 311 18.80 -21.62 24.19
C LYS A 311 19.65 -20.40 23.83
N SER A 312 19.12 -19.40 23.14
CA SER A 312 19.88 -18.20 22.77
C SER A 312 20.21 -17.33 23.98
N THR A 313 19.27 -17.16 24.91
CA THR A 313 19.54 -16.42 26.16
C THR A 313 20.65 -17.05 27.02
N GLU A 314 20.89 -18.36 26.90
CA GLU A 314 22.01 -19.06 27.55
C GLU A 314 23.36 -18.91 26.81
N LYS A 315 23.38 -18.45 25.54
CA LYS A 315 24.61 -18.24 24.77
C LYS A 315 25.37 -17.02 25.27
N LYS A 316 26.66 -17.20 25.56
CA LYS A 316 27.55 -16.08 25.94
C LYS A 316 27.90 -15.15 24.78
N GLU A 317 27.79 -15.64 23.55
CA GLU A 317 28.14 -14.92 22.32
C GLU A 317 27.19 -13.74 22.03
N LEU A 318 25.97 -13.73 22.57
CA LEU A 318 25.06 -12.58 22.49
C LEU A 318 25.25 -11.57 23.64
N ASN A 319 26.09 -11.88 24.63
CA ASN A 319 26.33 -11.04 25.79
C ASN A 319 27.68 -10.29 25.66
N GLU A 320 27.95 -9.77 24.47
CA GLU A 320 29.17 -9.03 24.15
C GLU A 320 29.15 -7.62 24.76
N ALA A 321 30.31 -7.20 25.29
CA ALA A 321 30.40 -6.00 26.13
C ALA A 321 30.44 -4.69 25.33
N ASP A 322 30.80 -4.73 24.04
CA ASP A 322 31.09 -3.53 23.26
C ASP A 322 29.82 -2.85 22.70
N GLY A 323 28.69 -3.56 22.62
CA GLY A 323 27.41 -2.99 22.15
C GLY A 323 27.15 -3.21 20.67
N TRP A 324 26.09 -2.58 20.16
CA TRP A 324 25.72 -2.64 18.75
C TRP A 324 26.39 -1.52 17.93
N GLU A 325 26.97 -1.86 16.78
CA GLU A 325 27.58 -0.93 15.83
C GLU A 325 26.54 -0.43 14.83
N THR A 326 26.24 0.88 14.90
CA THR A 326 25.18 1.50 14.10
C THR A 326 25.53 1.58 12.61
N VAL A 327 24.50 1.77 11.77
CA VAL A 327 24.60 1.91 10.32
C VAL A 327 25.57 3.02 9.93
N ASP A 328 25.59 4.16 10.64
CA ASP A 328 26.44 5.32 10.34
C ASP A 328 27.96 5.11 10.59
N GLU A 329 28.30 4.08 11.37
CA GLU A 329 29.68 3.61 11.62
C GLU A 329 30.12 2.61 10.54
N THR A 330 29.17 1.87 9.96
CA THR A 330 29.41 0.82 8.95
C THR A 330 29.53 1.41 7.53
N GLN A 331 30.62 1.14 6.83
CA GLN A 331 30.75 1.58 5.42
C GLN A 331 29.93 0.69 4.45
N ILE A 332 28.72 1.13 4.11
CA ILE A 332 27.76 0.42 3.23
C ILE A 332 28.21 0.37 1.75
N TYR A 333 28.88 1.43 1.27
CA TYR A 333 29.33 1.55 -0.12
C TYR A 333 30.75 2.09 -0.26
N THR A 334 31.38 1.76 -1.38
CA THR A 334 32.72 2.21 -1.75
C THR A 334 32.68 3.42 -2.69
N ASP A 335 33.73 4.24 -2.69
CA ASP A 335 33.87 5.38 -3.62
C ASP A 335 33.74 4.99 -5.10
N GLU A 336 34.12 3.76 -5.46
CA GLU A 336 34.02 3.24 -6.83
C GLU A 336 32.58 2.87 -7.20
N GLU A 337 31.78 2.35 -6.25
CA GLU A 337 30.35 2.12 -6.46
C GLU A 337 29.60 3.45 -6.61
N LEU A 338 29.88 4.42 -5.72
CA LEU A 338 29.27 5.75 -5.82
C LEU A 338 29.60 6.43 -7.17
N ARG A 339 30.85 6.37 -7.64
CA ARG A 339 31.20 6.91 -8.96
C ARG A 339 30.48 6.24 -10.13
N ARG A 340 30.15 4.95 -10.02
CA ARG A 340 29.37 4.23 -11.04
C ARG A 340 27.91 4.63 -10.98
N PHE A 341 27.36 4.77 -9.79
CA PHE A 341 26.02 5.28 -9.55
C PHE A 341 25.85 6.71 -10.10
N GLU A 342 26.79 7.63 -9.82
CA GLU A 342 26.81 8.99 -10.40
C GLU A 342 26.85 8.97 -11.95
N GLN A 343 27.60 8.03 -12.55
CA GLN A 343 27.66 7.87 -14.02
C GLN A 343 26.36 7.33 -14.60
N GLU A 344 25.72 6.35 -13.93
CA GLU A 344 24.44 5.79 -14.35
C GLU A 344 23.33 6.83 -14.24
N LEU A 345 23.28 7.58 -13.15
CA LEU A 345 22.32 8.66 -12.93
C LEU A 345 22.46 9.76 -13.98
N ALA A 346 23.68 10.22 -14.27
CA ALA A 346 23.93 11.21 -15.33
C ALA A 346 23.57 10.69 -16.75
N ALA A 347 23.76 9.39 -17.01
CA ALA A 347 23.33 8.76 -18.26
C ALA A 347 21.80 8.68 -18.36
N GLN A 348 21.12 8.34 -17.26
CA GLN A 348 19.66 8.30 -17.16
C GLN A 348 19.04 9.69 -17.32
N GLU A 349 19.59 10.71 -16.66
CA GLU A 349 19.16 12.11 -16.80
C GLU A 349 19.31 12.60 -18.24
N SER A 350 20.45 12.31 -18.88
CA SER A 350 20.67 12.63 -20.30
C SER A 350 19.66 11.95 -21.23
N ALA A 351 19.33 10.68 -20.97
CA ALA A 351 18.32 9.94 -21.74
C ALA A 351 16.90 10.51 -21.52
N LEU A 352 16.55 10.88 -20.29
CA LEU A 352 15.26 11.52 -19.96
C LEU A 352 15.15 12.91 -20.59
N ASN A 353 16.22 13.71 -20.56
CA ASN A 353 16.27 15.03 -21.20
C ASN A 353 16.12 14.93 -22.74
N GLN A 354 16.78 13.96 -23.38
CA GLN A 354 16.60 13.67 -24.81
C GLN A 354 15.14 13.29 -25.12
N ARG A 355 14.55 12.38 -24.35
CA ARG A 355 13.14 11.97 -24.51
C ARG A 355 12.17 13.14 -24.27
N ALA A 356 12.46 14.02 -23.31
CA ALA A 356 11.66 15.20 -23.05
C ALA A 356 11.75 16.23 -24.19
N GLU A 357 12.91 16.36 -24.84
CA GLU A 357 13.03 17.16 -26.07
C GLU A 357 12.27 16.56 -27.26
N GLU A 358 12.30 15.24 -27.43
CA GLU A 358 11.54 14.54 -28.47
C GLU A 358 10.02 14.76 -28.29
N LEU A 359 9.50 14.53 -27.09
CA LEU A 359 8.10 14.77 -26.74
C LEU A 359 7.68 16.24 -26.93
N ARG A 360 8.56 17.21 -26.64
CA ARG A 360 8.30 18.64 -26.94
C ARG A 360 8.16 18.89 -28.43
N LYS A 361 9.06 18.34 -29.26
CA LYS A 361 9.02 18.47 -30.73
C LYS A 361 7.78 17.80 -31.32
N GLU A 362 7.37 16.65 -30.78
CA GLU A 362 6.15 15.94 -31.16
C GLU A 362 4.89 16.75 -30.79
N HIS A 363 4.83 17.29 -29.58
CA HIS A 363 3.74 18.17 -29.14
C HIS A 363 3.59 19.42 -30.03
N GLU A 364 4.70 20.07 -30.39
CA GLU A 364 4.71 21.21 -31.32
C GLU A 364 4.19 20.82 -32.72
N GLN A 365 4.54 19.62 -33.23
CA GLN A 365 4.04 19.12 -34.52
C GLN A 365 2.55 18.79 -34.47
N LEU A 366 2.06 18.13 -33.43
CA LEU A 366 0.64 17.84 -33.23
C LEU A 366 -0.17 19.14 -33.12
N GLN A 367 0.35 20.16 -32.43
CA GLN A 367 -0.28 21.47 -32.35
C GLN A 367 -0.40 22.14 -33.73
N GLN A 368 0.64 22.04 -34.57
CA GLN A 368 0.58 22.55 -35.95
C GLN A 368 -0.46 21.80 -36.80
N GLN A 369 -0.47 20.46 -36.75
CA GLN A 369 -1.48 19.65 -37.47
C GLN A 369 -2.91 19.97 -37.03
N GLN A 370 -3.14 20.20 -35.72
CA GLN A 370 -4.46 20.60 -35.21
C GLN A 370 -4.90 21.96 -35.78
N ILE A 371 -3.99 22.94 -35.88
CA ILE A 371 -4.26 24.25 -36.49
C ILE A 371 -4.60 24.10 -37.99
N GLU A 372 -3.86 23.26 -38.73
CA GLU A 372 -4.14 22.97 -40.14
C GLU A 372 -5.50 22.28 -40.35
N LEU A 373 -5.82 21.28 -39.52
CA LEU A 373 -7.12 20.58 -39.55
C LEU A 373 -8.29 21.52 -39.26
N ASP A 374 -8.16 22.43 -38.28
CA ASP A 374 -9.22 23.38 -37.95
C ASP A 374 -9.36 24.49 -39.01
N ALA A 375 -8.26 24.89 -39.67
CA ALA A 375 -8.32 25.72 -40.87
C ALA A 375 -9.07 25.01 -42.02
N GLN A 376 -8.73 23.74 -42.31
CA GLN A 376 -9.38 22.95 -43.36
C GLN A 376 -10.88 22.73 -43.08
N LYS A 377 -11.26 22.43 -41.83
CA LYS A 377 -12.68 22.35 -41.41
C LYS A 377 -13.42 23.66 -41.65
N LYS A 378 -12.78 24.82 -41.40
CA LYS A 378 -13.36 26.15 -41.60
C LYS A 378 -13.56 26.46 -43.08
N GLU A 379 -12.58 26.15 -43.93
CA GLU A 379 -12.70 26.27 -45.39
C GLU A 379 -13.80 25.37 -45.95
N TYR A 380 -13.85 24.09 -45.55
CA TYR A 380 -14.89 23.16 -45.94
C TYR A 380 -16.29 23.68 -45.57
N LYS A 381 -16.46 24.17 -44.34
CA LYS A 381 -17.73 24.76 -43.88
C LYS A 381 -18.12 25.99 -44.70
N GLN A 382 -17.16 26.83 -45.10
CA GLN A 382 -17.41 27.98 -45.95
C GLN A 382 -17.79 27.58 -47.39
N ALA A 383 -17.17 26.53 -47.93
CA ALA A 383 -17.50 25.98 -49.25
C ALA A 383 -18.92 25.37 -49.29
N VAL A 384 -19.31 24.63 -48.24
CA VAL A 384 -20.68 24.10 -48.10
C VAL A 384 -21.71 25.24 -48.08
N LEU A 385 -21.47 26.29 -47.29
CA LEU A 385 -22.37 27.46 -47.22
C LEU A 385 -22.54 28.15 -48.58
N GLN A 386 -21.45 28.31 -49.35
CA GLN A 386 -21.51 28.87 -50.70
C GLN A 386 -22.28 27.96 -51.68
N MET A 387 -22.17 26.64 -51.53
CA MET A 387 -22.90 25.68 -52.35
C MET A 387 -24.41 25.74 -52.08
N GLU A 388 -24.82 25.84 -50.80
CA GLU A 388 -26.22 26.07 -50.43
C GLU A 388 -26.77 27.38 -50.99
N GLN A 389 -26.01 28.48 -50.90
CA GLN A 389 -26.40 29.77 -51.48
C GLN A 389 -26.58 29.70 -53.00
N LYS A 390 -25.68 29.03 -53.73
CA LYS A 390 -25.83 28.81 -55.18
C LYS A 390 -27.03 27.94 -55.52
N LYS A 391 -27.31 26.89 -54.73
CA LYS A 391 -28.49 26.04 -54.88
C LYS A 391 -29.78 26.83 -54.66
N ALA A 392 -29.83 27.71 -53.65
CA ALA A 392 -30.97 28.60 -53.42
C ALA A 392 -31.18 29.59 -54.58
N GLN A 393 -30.10 30.12 -55.16
CA GLN A 393 -30.18 31.00 -56.34
C GLN A 393 -30.64 30.25 -57.61
N GLN A 394 -30.26 28.99 -57.81
CA GLN A 394 -30.77 28.17 -58.92
C GLN A 394 -32.25 27.82 -58.75
N ILE A 395 -32.70 27.48 -57.53
CA ILE A 395 -34.13 27.24 -57.25
C ILE A 395 -34.96 28.52 -57.44
N GLY A 396 -34.37 29.70 -57.21
CA GLY A 396 -34.98 30.99 -57.53
C GLY A 396 -35.09 31.32 -59.01
N ALA A 397 -34.41 30.58 -59.91
CA ALA A 397 -34.43 30.83 -61.35
C ALA A 397 -35.50 30.01 -62.11
N ASP A 398 -35.88 28.82 -61.60
CA ASP A 398 -36.93 27.97 -62.19
C ASP A 398 -38.34 28.24 -61.62
N ALA A 399 -38.48 29.17 -60.68
CA ALA A 399 -39.76 29.54 -60.07
C ALA A 399 -40.66 30.45 -60.95
N ALA A 400 -40.60 30.30 -62.28
CA ALA A 400 -41.26 31.21 -63.24
C ALA A 400 -41.94 30.54 -64.46
N ALA A 401 -42.39 29.28 -64.38
CA ALA A 401 -43.42 28.73 -65.29
C ALA A 401 -44.07 27.43 -64.78
N GLY A 402 -45.42 27.35 -64.78
CA GLY A 402 -46.17 26.09 -64.73
C GLY A 402 -47.20 25.93 -63.60
N PRO A 403 -48.52 25.95 -63.89
CA PRO A 403 -49.57 25.79 -62.89
C PRO A 403 -50.13 24.36 -62.83
N ASN A 404 -49.92 23.68 -61.70
CA ASN A 404 -50.94 22.92 -60.96
C ASN A 404 -50.28 22.17 -59.80
N GLY A 405 -50.80 22.36 -58.59
CA GLY A 405 -50.37 21.57 -57.45
C GLY A 405 -51.08 20.22 -57.42
N GLU A 406 -50.33 19.15 -57.19
CA GLU A 406 -50.50 18.29 -56.02
C GLU A 406 -49.40 17.21 -56.02
N LEU A 407 -48.69 17.08 -54.89
CA LEU A 407 -48.36 15.79 -54.30
C LEU A 407 -47.93 16.02 -52.86
N LYS A 408 -48.68 15.41 -51.92
CA LYS A 408 -48.40 15.41 -50.49
C LYS A 408 -47.00 14.83 -50.20
N PHE A 409 -46.34 15.31 -49.15
CA PHE A 409 -46.12 14.50 -47.94
C PHE A 409 -45.75 15.37 -46.74
N GLN A 410 -46.51 15.19 -45.66
CA GLN A 410 -46.28 15.63 -44.29
C GLN A 410 -47.19 14.75 -43.40
N PRO A 411 -46.90 14.58 -42.09
CA PRO A 411 -45.64 14.81 -41.38
C PRO A 411 -45.19 13.58 -40.58
N GLU A 412 -43.97 13.60 -40.01
CA GLU A 412 -43.78 13.06 -38.66
C GLU A 412 -42.61 13.74 -37.95
N ALA A 413 -42.81 14.03 -36.67
CA ALA A 413 -41.96 14.76 -35.74
C ALA A 413 -42.59 14.62 -34.32
N PRO A 414 -41.92 15.00 -33.23
CA PRO A 414 -40.50 14.88 -32.91
C PRO A 414 -40.26 14.24 -31.51
N HIS A 415 -39.02 13.89 -31.20
CA HIS A 415 -38.50 13.81 -29.81
C HIS A 415 -37.03 14.28 -29.88
N SER A 416 -36.71 15.50 -29.41
CA SER A 416 -36.17 15.82 -28.06
C SER A 416 -34.80 15.15 -27.82
N GLU A 417 -33.72 15.86 -27.47
CA GLU A 417 -33.63 16.90 -26.42
C GLU A 417 -32.72 18.13 -26.72
N SER A 418 -32.72 19.08 -25.79
CA SER A 418 -31.96 20.35 -25.68
C SER A 418 -30.42 20.19 -25.77
N GLU A 419 -29.69 21.18 -26.32
CA GLU A 419 -28.93 22.25 -25.60
C GLU A 419 -27.98 21.72 -24.50
N ASN A 420 -26.71 22.14 -24.36
CA ASN A 420 -26.01 23.38 -24.76
C ASN A 420 -24.47 23.07 -24.86
N ALA A 421 -23.48 23.94 -25.14
CA ALA A 421 -23.38 25.39 -25.30
C ALA A 421 -22.17 25.82 -26.15
N LYS A 422 -21.88 27.14 -26.14
CA LYS A 422 -20.66 27.88 -26.52
C LYS A 422 -20.55 29.09 -25.55
N PRO A 423 -19.47 29.90 -25.52
CA PRO A 423 -18.03 29.64 -25.73
C PRO A 423 -17.10 30.39 -24.71
N VAL A 424 -15.81 30.01 -24.65
CA VAL A 424 -14.56 30.85 -24.58
C VAL A 424 -14.33 31.92 -23.47
N GLU A 425 -13.05 32.04 -23.05
CA GLU A 425 -12.35 33.12 -22.30
C GLU A 425 -12.57 33.25 -20.78
N GLU A 426 -11.48 33.19 -19.97
CA GLU A 426 -10.74 34.38 -19.47
C GLU A 426 -9.39 33.96 -18.80
N GLN A 427 -8.60 34.94 -18.34
CA GLN A 427 -7.19 34.87 -17.95
C GLN A 427 -6.90 34.56 -16.46
N VAL A 428 -5.66 34.15 -16.20
CA VAL A 428 -4.92 34.07 -14.91
C VAL A 428 -4.51 35.50 -14.49
N LYS A 429 -4.53 36.04 -13.24
CA LYS A 429 -4.45 35.62 -11.80
C LYS A 429 -5.00 36.80 -10.93
N PRO A 430 -4.97 36.84 -9.57
CA PRO A 430 -4.80 35.83 -8.51
C PRO A 430 -5.91 35.90 -7.41
N ALA A 431 -5.77 35.16 -6.31
CA ALA A 431 -6.74 35.10 -5.20
C ALA A 431 -6.45 36.08 -4.03
N GLU A 432 -7.50 36.60 -3.38
CA GLU A 432 -7.47 37.02 -1.97
C GLU A 432 -8.87 37.07 -1.29
N GLN A 433 -8.99 36.30 -0.20
CA GLN A 433 -9.76 36.52 1.06
C GLN A 433 -11.26 36.93 1.16
N GLN A 434 -11.85 36.39 2.25
CA GLN A 434 -12.93 36.90 3.14
C GLN A 434 -14.42 36.51 2.96
N GLN A 435 -14.80 35.52 3.79
CA GLN A 435 -15.84 35.55 4.85
C GLN A 435 -17.33 35.89 4.56
N ASN A 436 -18.19 35.05 5.15
CA ASN A 436 -19.57 35.31 5.64
C ASN A 436 -20.65 35.63 4.58
N SER A 437 -21.94 35.32 4.78
CA SER A 437 -22.63 34.60 5.88
C SER A 437 -24.07 34.21 5.48
N ASN A 438 -24.55 33.08 6.00
CA ASN A 438 -25.91 32.84 6.56
C ASN A 438 -27.18 33.32 5.80
N VAL A 439 -28.15 32.42 5.60
CA VAL A 439 -29.54 32.46 6.17
C VAL A 439 -30.45 31.42 5.50
N GLN A 440 -31.14 30.64 6.34
CA GLN A 440 -32.23 29.69 6.07
C GLN A 440 -33.55 30.30 6.59
N PRO A 441 -34.73 30.17 5.92
CA PRO A 441 -35.70 29.08 6.20
C PRO A 441 -36.58 28.68 4.97
N GLY A 442 -37.42 27.63 5.00
CA GLY A 442 -37.77 26.64 6.03
C GLY A 442 -38.84 25.64 5.52
N ALA A 443 -39.17 24.61 6.31
CA ALA A 443 -40.21 23.60 6.00
C ALA A 443 -41.64 24.08 6.40
N PRO A 444 -42.72 23.38 6.02
CA PRO A 444 -43.18 22.15 6.71
C PRO A 444 -43.65 21.02 5.76
N GLY A 445 -43.60 19.72 6.14
CA GLY A 445 -44.74 18.95 6.71
C GLY A 445 -45.54 18.23 5.59
N GLU A 446 -46.15 17.04 5.73
CA GLU A 446 -46.41 16.11 6.85
C GLU A 446 -46.95 14.76 6.29
N ALA A 447 -46.74 13.61 6.97
CA ALA A 447 -47.39 12.28 6.77
C ALA A 447 -47.27 11.57 5.38
N GLY A 448 -47.41 10.23 5.24
CA GLY A 448 -47.46 9.14 6.22
C GLY A 448 -47.93 7.79 5.63
N GLN A 449 -47.41 6.68 6.18
CA GLN A 449 -47.95 5.30 6.20
C GLN A 449 -48.01 4.37 4.95
N LYS A 450 -47.53 3.14 5.23
CA LYS A 450 -48.08 1.80 4.92
C LYS A 450 -47.74 1.03 3.61
N GLU A 451 -46.99 -0.06 3.85
CA GLU A 451 -47.31 -1.47 3.52
C GLU A 451 -47.76 -1.87 2.10
N HIS A 452 -47.02 -2.79 1.50
CA HIS A 452 -47.61 -3.97 0.84
C HIS A 452 -46.63 -5.16 0.82
N GLU A 453 -46.93 -6.19 1.59
CA GLU A 453 -46.39 -7.55 1.36
C GLU A 453 -47.13 -8.22 0.20
N ALA A 454 -46.46 -9.14 -0.48
CA ALA A 454 -47.08 -10.09 -1.41
C ALA A 454 -46.44 -11.48 -1.26
N HIS A 455 -47.06 -12.34 -0.46
CA HIS A 455 -46.80 -13.78 -0.47
C HIS A 455 -47.46 -14.43 -1.71
N HIS A 456 -46.74 -15.31 -2.40
CA HIS A 456 -47.39 -16.43 -3.09
C HIS A 456 -46.55 -17.71 -2.98
N SER A 457 -47.25 -18.84 -2.81
CA SER A 457 -46.70 -20.18 -2.62
C SER A 457 -47.72 -21.20 -3.17
N GLN A 458 -47.28 -22.46 -3.30
CA GLN A 458 -47.93 -23.59 -3.99
C GLN A 458 -47.80 -23.54 -5.52
N GLY A 459 -47.53 -24.65 -6.21
CA GLY A 459 -47.30 -26.04 -5.75
C GLY A 459 -47.81 -27.05 -6.79
N GLN A 460 -47.49 -28.35 -6.59
CA GLN A 460 -47.89 -29.51 -7.42
C GLN A 460 -47.18 -29.67 -8.79
N ASP A 461 -47.00 -30.86 -9.37
CA ASP A 461 -46.80 -32.22 -8.83
C ASP A 461 -46.19 -33.11 -9.93
N HIS A 462 -45.57 -34.24 -9.57
CA HIS A 462 -45.14 -35.32 -10.49
C HIS A 462 -46.34 -36.09 -11.08
N PRO A 463 -46.25 -36.71 -12.29
CA PRO A 463 -45.39 -37.89 -12.62
C PRO A 463 -44.77 -37.83 -14.05
N GLY A 464 -43.98 -38.78 -14.56
CA GLY A 464 -43.39 -40.02 -14.04
C GLY A 464 -43.01 -40.97 -15.20
N GLN A 465 -41.98 -41.80 -15.02
CA GLN A 465 -41.55 -42.94 -15.87
C GLN A 465 -41.27 -42.68 -17.37
N SER A 466 -40.01 -42.88 -17.78
CA SER A 466 -39.59 -44.15 -18.41
C SER A 466 -38.08 -44.36 -18.34
#